data_AF-A0A821W7P7-F1
#
_entry.id   AF-A0A821W7P7-F1
#
_cell.length_a   1.000
_cell.length_b   1.000
_cell.length_c   1.000
_cell.angle_alpha   90.00
_cell.angle_beta   90.00
_cell.angle_gamma   90.00
#
_symmetry.space_group_name_H-M   'P 1'
#
loop_
_entity.id
_entity.type
_entity.pdbx_description
1 polymer ?
#
loop_
_entity_poly.entity_id
_entity_poly.type
_entity_poly.pdbx_seq_one_letter_code
_entity_poly.pdbx_strand_id
1 'polypeptide(L)' 'IILNHLVIDAVKRGERLKQPDKCPPKIFSIMASCWTDDPKDRPNFEKLVELLKKEKPLF' A
#
# COMPACT_ATOMS: atom_id res chain seq x y z
N ILE A 1 23.33 5.50 -0.26
CA ILE A 1 22.55 4.35 0.27
C ILE A 1 21.69 4.90 1.38
N ILE A 2 20.36 4.92 1.22
CA ILE A 2 19.46 5.31 2.30
C ILE A 2 19.65 4.26 3.40
N LEU A 3 20.17 4.68 4.55
CA LEU A 3 20.40 3.77 5.67
C LEU A 3 19.03 3.34 6.19
N ASN A 4 18.73 2.04 6.21
CA ASN A 4 17.43 1.44 6.56
C ASN A 4 16.76 2.08 7.79
N HIS A 5 17.54 2.59 8.76
CA HIS A 5 17.01 3.34 9.91
C HIS A 5 16.09 4.52 9.54
N LEU A 6 16.39 5.30 8.48
CA LEU A 6 15.56 6.44 8.07
C LEU A 6 14.19 5.97 7.59
N VAL A 7 14.12 4.82 6.93
CA VAL A 7 12.87 4.22 6.46
C VAL A 7 12.05 3.73 7.64
N ILE A 8 12.69 3.07 8.62
CA ILE A 8 12.02 2.61 9.84
C ILE A 8 11.42 3.80 10.59
N ASP A 9 12.18 4.88 10.76
CA ASP A 9 11.71 6.06 11.48
C ASP A 9 10.57 6.78 10.75
N ALA A 10 10.66 6.89 9.42
CA ALA A 10 9.57 7.43 8.60
C ALA A 10 8.28 6.61 8.75
N VAL A 11 8.38 5.28 8.65
CA VAL A 11 7.22 4.37 8.79
C VAL A 11 6.61 4.48 10.19
N LYS A 12 7.43 4.57 11.25
CA LYS A 12 6.97 4.78 12.64
C LYS A 12 6.27 6.12 12.85
N ARG A 13 6.61 7.15 12.07
CA ARG A 13 5.91 8.45 12.08
C ARG A 13 4.60 8.42 11.27
N GLY A 14 4.23 7.29 10.69
CA GLY A 14 3.05 7.17 9.83
C GLY A 14 3.29 7.62 8.39
N GLU A 15 4.52 7.94 8.01
CA GLU A 15 4.83 8.32 6.63
C GLU A 15 4.69 7.11 5.70
N ARG A 16 4.10 7.32 4.53
CA ARG A 16 3.91 6.32 3.47
C ARG A 16 4.28 6.91 2.12
N LEU A 17 4.52 6.02 1.16
CA LEU A 17 4.84 6.42 -0.21
C LEU A 17 3.66 7.16 -0.84
N LYS A 18 3.97 8.18 -1.63
CA LYS A 18 2.99 8.88 -2.46
C LYS A 18 2.55 7.97 -3.61
N GLN A 19 1.37 8.26 -4.16
CA GLN A 19 0.88 7.59 -5.37
C GLN A 19 1.87 7.80 -6.52
N PRO A 20 2.35 6.71 -7.18
CA PRO A 20 3.20 6.84 -8.36
C PRO A 20 2.46 7.44 -9.55
N ASP A 21 3.20 8.07 -10.45
CA ASP A 21 2.67 8.53 -11.73
C ASP A 21 2.10 7.35 -12.53
N LYS A 22 0.94 7.56 -13.16
CA LYS A 22 0.18 6.56 -13.93
C LYS A 22 -0.38 5.38 -13.10
N CYS A 23 -0.26 5.40 -11.78
CA CYS A 23 -0.91 4.40 -10.93
C CYS A 23 -2.43 4.69 -10.86
N PRO A 24 -3.32 3.73 -11.14
CA PRO A 24 -4.75 3.91 -10.94
C PRO A 24 -5.07 4.22 -9.48
N PRO A 25 -5.96 5.20 -9.20
CA PRO A 25 -6.31 5.58 -7.83
C PRO A 25 -6.74 4.39 -6.96
N LYS A 26 -7.40 3.41 -7.56
CA LYS A 26 -7.90 2.24 -6.86
C LYS A 26 -6.82 1.23 -6.50
N ILE A 27 -5.81 1.06 -7.35
CA ILE A 27 -4.61 0.28 -7.03
C ILE A 27 -3.82 0.95 -5.91
N PHE A 28 -3.69 2.28 -5.94
CA PHE A 28 -3.07 3.03 -4.84
C PHE A 28 -3.84 2.89 -3.53
N SER A 29 -5.18 2.94 -3.57
CA SER A 29 -6.02 2.69 -2.39
C SER A 29 -5.82 1.29 -1.80
N ILE A 30 -5.59 0.27 -2.63
CA ILE A 30 -5.26 -1.08 -2.17
C ILE A 30 -3.87 -1.11 -1.52
N MET A 31 -2.87 -0.46 -2.11
CA MET A 31 -1.55 -0.34 -1.48
C MET A 31 -1.62 0.38 -0.12
N ALA A 32 -2.38 1.47 -0.04
CA ALA A 32 -2.58 2.23 1.19
C ALA A 32 -3.24 1.39 2.29
N SER A 33 -4.21 0.53 1.96
CA SER A 33 -4.83 -0.37 2.95
C SER A 33 -3.87 -1.47 3.43
N CYS A 34 -2.93 -1.92 2.61
CA CYS A 34 -1.86 -2.81 3.03
C CYS A 34 -0.86 -2.14 4.00
N TRP A 35 -0.83 -0.81 4.03
CA TRP A 35 0.12 -0.01 4.80
C TRP A 35 -0.48 0.60 6.08
N THR A 36 -1.65 0.12 6.53
CA THR A 36 -2.25 0.55 7.81
C THR A 36 -1.32 0.24 9.00
N ASP A 37 -1.33 1.13 9.98
CA ASP A 37 -0.47 1.03 11.16
C ASP A 37 -0.81 -0.22 11.98
N ASP A 38 -2.10 -0.41 12.34
CA ASP A 38 -2.56 -1.62 13.01
C ASP A 38 -2.54 -2.81 12.02
N PRO A 39 -1.76 -3.88 12.30
CA PRO A 39 -1.75 -5.08 11.48
C PRO A 39 -3.13 -5.73 11.30
N LYS A 40 -4.06 -5.55 12.24
CA LYS A 40 -5.42 -6.11 12.17
C LYS A 40 -6.29 -5.44 11.11
N ASP A 41 -5.99 -4.19 10.77
CA ASP A 41 -6.71 -3.43 9.75
C ASP A 41 -6.21 -3.73 8.33
N ARG A 42 -5.07 -4.43 8.20
CA ARG A 42 -4.52 -4.81 6.90
C ARG A 42 -5.39 -5.88 6.26
N PRO A 43 -5.68 -5.80 4.96
CA PRO A 43 -6.37 -6.88 4.27
C PRO A 43 -5.53 -8.16 4.33
N ASN A 44 -6.17 -9.28 4.64
CA ASN A 44 -5.57 -10.58 4.42
C ASN A 44 -5.43 -10.86 2.90
N PHE A 45 -4.69 -11.91 2.55
CA PHE A 45 -4.44 -12.22 1.14
C PHE A 45 -5.72 -12.59 0.37
N GLU A 46 -6.69 -13.25 0.99
CA GLU A 46 -7.97 -13.55 0.36
C GLU A 46 -8.69 -12.27 -0.06
N LYS A 47 -8.75 -11.29 0.83
CA LYS A 47 -9.34 -9.98 0.57
C LYS A 47 -8.56 -9.21 -0.48
N LEU A 48 -7.23 -9.25 -0.42
CA LEU A 48 -6.37 -8.60 -1.40
C LEU A 48 -6.60 -9.14 -2.81
N VAL A 49 -6.70 -10.47 -2.97
CA VAL A 49 -7.00 -11.11 -4.25
C VAL A 49 -8.39 -10.71 -4.76
N GLU A 50 -9.39 -10.65 -3.89
CA GLU A 50 -10.74 -10.19 -4.25
C GLU A 50 -10.73 -8.74 -4.76
N LEU A 51 -10.01 -7.85 -4.07
CA LEU A 51 -9.88 -6.44 -4.45
C LEU A 51 -9.17 -6.29 -5.80
N LEU A 52 -8.07 -7.00 -6.02
CA LEU A 52 -7.29 -6.95 -7.26
C LEU A 52 -8.05 -7.51 -8.46
N LYS A 53 -8.83 -8.59 -8.28
CA LYS A 53 -9.65 -9.17 -9.37
C LYS A 53 -10.74 -8.22 -9.88
N LYS A 54 -11.22 -7.31 -9.02
CA LYS A 54 -12.24 -6.32 -9.40
C LYS A 54 -11.66 -5.17 -10.22
N GLU A 55 -10.34 -4.98 -10.17
CA GLU A 55 -9.67 -4.00 -10.99
C GLU A 55 -9.49 -4.53 -12.40
N LYS A 56 -9.88 -3.71 -13.38
CA LYS A 56 -9.63 -4.03 -14.78
C LYS A 56 -8.12 -4.01 -15.01
N PRO A 57 -7.57 -4.96 -15.78
CA PRO A 57 -6.21 -4.83 -16.28
C PRO A 57 -6.10 -3.49 -17.00
N LEU A 58 -4.96 -2.82 -16.84
CA LEU A 58 -4.64 -1.58 -17.54
C LEU A 58 -4.30 -1.87 -19.02
N PHE A 59 -5.12 -2.67 -19.70
CA PHE A 59 -5.02 -3.04 -21.11
C PHE A 59 -6.42 -3.31 -21.67
#